data_AF-A0A967X6Y2-F1
#
_entry.id   AF-A0A967X6Y2-F1
#
_cell.length_a   1.000
_cell.length_b   1.000
_cell.length_c   1.000
_cell.angle_alpha   90.00
_cell.angle_beta   90.00
_cell.angle_gamma   90.00
#
_symmetry.space_group_name_H-M   'P 1'
#
loop_
_entity.id
_entity.type
_entity.pdbx_description
1 polymer ?
#
loop_
_entity_poly.entity_id
_entity_poly.type
_entity_poly.pdbx_seq_one_letter_code
_entity_poly.pdbx_strand_id
1 'polypeptide(L)'
;MSRRKTVDLDHITEQCTALKLVHTAESVADLVEEASRDDLTPLRFLELVLERELERKNERRILTSLRLSGLPTGKTLEAFDFGFQPRVDRGKIDALATCAYVRAAENVLFMGPPGVGKSHLAVALGVKAIKNGFSVQHYVLDDLMHMLRGDAAVPPRRLKAKRYLNAALLVIDEVGFRPLDRVEANLFFRLVSARYEKGSIILTSNKHVRDWPEIFAGDEILTTAILDRLLHHVHIVHIDGRSYRLRDIDGLLQQPASDSQAKGGMTNTA
;
A
#
# COMPACT_ATOMS: atom_id res chain seq x y z
N MET A 1 51.20 25.39 -26.41
CA MET A 1 49.82 25.90 -26.60
C MET A 1 48.82 24.80 -26.26
N SER A 2 48.11 25.01 -25.16
CA SER A 2 46.76 24.52 -24.79
C SER A 2 46.32 23.09 -25.15
N ARG A 3 46.81 22.08 -24.42
CA ARG A 3 46.02 20.87 -24.10
C ARG A 3 45.31 21.11 -22.76
N ARG A 4 44.30 21.98 -22.73
CA ARG A 4 43.42 22.08 -21.56
C ARG A 4 42.59 20.81 -21.53
N LYS A 5 42.90 19.95 -20.56
CA LYS A 5 42.14 18.81 -20.05
C LYS A 5 40.64 18.90 -20.37
N THR A 6 40.23 18.38 -21.53
CA THR A 6 38.94 17.68 -21.62
C THR A 6 39.13 16.51 -20.67
N VAL A 7 38.66 16.66 -19.43
CA VAL A 7 38.59 15.55 -18.49
C VAL A 7 37.92 14.42 -19.25
N ASP A 8 38.59 13.26 -19.31
CA ASP A 8 38.14 12.12 -20.11
C ASP A 8 36.78 11.65 -19.57
N LEU A 9 35.70 12.21 -20.13
CA LEU A 9 34.32 11.95 -19.71
C LEU A 9 34.00 10.47 -19.89
N ASP A 10 34.62 9.83 -20.87
CA ASP A 10 34.49 8.38 -21.11
C ASP A 10 35.10 7.61 -19.94
N HIS A 11 36.30 7.99 -19.50
CA HIS A 11 36.93 7.37 -18.32
C HIS A 11 36.11 7.56 -17.04
N ILE A 12 35.54 8.77 -16.81
CA ILE A 12 34.66 9.01 -15.67
C ILE A 12 33.38 8.17 -15.77
N THR A 13 32.82 8.03 -16.96
CA THR A 13 31.61 7.23 -17.22
C THR A 13 31.85 5.75 -16.93
N GLU A 14 33.01 5.21 -17.35
CA GLU A 14 33.42 3.84 -17.04
C GLU A 14 33.58 3.62 -15.54
N GLN A 15 34.25 4.55 -14.84
CA GLN A 15 34.40 4.49 -13.38
C GLN A 15 33.05 4.56 -12.66
N CYS A 16 32.17 5.46 -13.09
CA CYS A 16 30.81 5.57 -12.55
C CYS A 16 30.03 4.27 -12.75
N THR A 17 30.13 3.66 -13.92
CA THR A 17 29.48 2.37 -14.21
C THR A 17 30.02 1.26 -13.31
N ALA A 18 31.34 1.17 -13.15
CA ALA A 18 31.98 0.18 -12.27
C ALA A 18 31.55 0.34 -10.80
N LEU A 19 31.34 1.58 -10.35
CA LEU A 19 30.83 1.92 -9.02
C LEU A 19 29.30 1.83 -8.89
N LYS A 20 28.60 1.44 -9.96
CA LYS A 20 27.13 1.42 -10.05
C LYS A 20 26.49 2.80 -9.81
N LEU A 21 27.15 3.87 -10.23
CA LEU A 21 26.63 5.23 -10.32
C LEU A 21 26.00 5.42 -11.70
N VAL A 22 24.91 4.70 -11.95
CA VAL A 22 24.36 4.53 -13.31
C VAL A 22 23.80 5.84 -13.85
N HIS A 23 23.14 6.65 -13.00
CA HIS A 23 22.60 7.93 -13.46
C HIS A 23 23.72 8.95 -13.69
N THR A 24 24.71 8.99 -12.80
CA THR A 24 25.90 9.82 -13.01
C THR A 24 26.60 9.47 -14.32
N ALA A 25 26.80 8.17 -14.61
CA ALA A 25 27.39 7.72 -15.87
C ALA A 25 26.59 8.22 -17.11
N GLU A 26 25.26 8.20 -17.03
CA GLU A 26 24.38 8.65 -18.13
C GLU A 26 24.32 10.19 -18.28
N SER A 27 24.63 10.96 -17.23
CA SER A 27 24.40 12.42 -17.17
C SER A 27 25.63 13.25 -16.81
N VAL A 28 26.83 12.67 -16.84
CA VAL A 28 28.08 13.32 -16.42
C VAL A 28 28.37 14.59 -17.22
N ALA A 29 28.09 14.59 -18.53
CA ALA A 29 28.27 15.76 -19.38
C ALA A 29 27.35 16.91 -18.96
N ASP A 30 26.06 16.62 -18.76
CA ASP A 30 25.05 17.60 -18.34
C ASP A 30 25.38 18.18 -16.95
N LEU A 31 25.83 17.34 -16.01
CA LEU A 31 26.21 17.75 -14.67
C LEU A 31 27.43 18.69 -14.68
N VAL A 32 28.42 18.42 -15.53
CA VAL A 32 29.61 19.28 -15.69
C VAL A 32 29.24 20.61 -16.35
N GLU A 33 28.31 20.60 -17.31
CA GLU A 33 27.81 21.83 -17.93
C GLU A 33 27.01 22.68 -16.93
N GLU A 34 26.12 22.05 -16.15
CA GLU A 34 25.37 22.70 -15.06
C GLU A 34 26.34 23.35 -14.06
N ALA A 35 27.37 22.61 -13.63
CA ALA A 35 28.38 23.13 -12.70
C ALA A 35 29.18 24.32 -13.26
N SER A 36 29.48 24.29 -14.55
CA SER A 36 30.20 25.38 -15.23
C SER A 36 29.33 26.61 -15.42
N ARG A 37 28.04 26.41 -15.69
CA ARG A 37 27.04 27.47 -15.89
C ARG A 37 26.75 28.21 -14.58
N ASP A 38 26.65 27.48 -13.48
CA ASP A 38 26.27 28.02 -12.18
C ASP A 38 27.49 28.36 -11.29
N ASP A 39 28.70 28.30 -11.84
CA ASP A 39 29.99 28.54 -11.16
C ASP A 39 30.11 27.78 -9.82
N LEU A 40 29.74 26.50 -9.84
CA LEU A 40 29.71 25.68 -8.63
C LEU A 40 31.14 25.41 -8.13
N THR A 41 31.32 25.55 -6.81
CA THR A 41 32.56 25.10 -6.17
C THR A 41 32.74 23.58 -6.34
N PRO A 42 33.98 23.05 -6.32
CA PRO A 42 34.22 21.62 -6.45
C PRO A 42 33.47 20.76 -5.42
N LEU A 43 33.32 21.26 -4.19
CA LEU A 43 32.54 20.59 -3.15
C LEU A 43 31.06 20.57 -3.50
N ARG A 44 30.50 21.71 -3.94
CA ARG A 44 29.07 21.76 -4.32
C ARG A 44 28.75 20.92 -5.54
N PHE A 45 29.67 20.84 -6.50
CA PHE A 45 29.53 19.93 -7.64
C PHE A 45 29.49 18.47 -7.18
N LEU A 46 30.43 18.05 -6.33
CA LEU A 46 30.44 16.68 -5.81
C LEU A 46 29.15 16.35 -5.04
N GLU A 47 28.67 17.27 -4.20
CA GLU A 47 27.38 17.13 -3.52
C GLU A 47 26.23 16.95 -4.52
N LEU A 48 26.13 17.79 -5.55
CA LEU A 48 25.09 17.71 -6.58
C LEU A 48 25.10 16.35 -7.30
N VAL A 49 26.29 15.85 -7.68
CA VAL A 49 26.42 14.54 -8.33
C VAL A 49 25.90 13.42 -7.42
N LEU A 50 26.29 13.44 -6.15
CA LEU A 50 25.87 12.43 -5.17
C LEU A 50 24.37 12.53 -4.86
N GLU A 51 23.84 13.74 -4.68
CA GLU A 51 22.41 14.02 -4.47
C GLU A 51 21.57 13.43 -5.61
N ARG A 52 21.88 13.77 -6.87
CA ARG A 52 21.15 13.28 -8.06
C ARG A 52 21.19 11.76 -8.20
N GLU A 53 22.33 11.14 -7.94
CA GLU A 53 22.47 9.68 -7.99
C GLU A 53 21.67 8.99 -6.87
N LEU A 54 21.70 9.53 -5.65
CA LEU A 54 20.93 9.02 -4.52
C LEU A 54 19.43 9.14 -4.77
N GLU A 55 18.97 10.28 -5.27
CA GLU A 55 17.58 10.51 -5.67
C GLU A 55 17.13 9.47 -6.70
N ARG A 56 17.88 9.30 -7.79
CA ARG A 56 17.52 8.34 -8.84
C ARG A 56 17.54 6.89 -8.34
N LYS A 57 18.51 6.52 -7.49
CA LYS A 57 18.54 5.19 -6.85
C LYS A 57 17.31 4.97 -5.97
N ASN A 58 16.93 5.97 -5.18
CA ASN A 58 15.75 5.90 -4.32
C ASN A 58 14.46 5.78 -5.14
N GLU A 59 14.31 6.56 -6.21
CA GLU A 59 13.18 6.47 -7.14
C GLU A 59 13.08 5.08 -7.78
N ARG A 60 14.19 4.57 -8.34
CA ARG A 60 14.23 3.23 -8.95
C ARG A 60 13.88 2.14 -7.94
N ARG A 61 14.38 2.24 -6.71
CA ARG A 61 14.02 1.34 -5.59
C ARG A 61 12.52 1.39 -5.33
N ILE A 62 11.95 2.59 -5.13
CA ILE A 62 10.51 2.77 -4.84
C ILE A 62 9.65 2.19 -5.96
N LEU A 63 9.96 2.50 -7.22
CA LEU A 63 9.22 1.98 -8.38
C LEU A 63 9.28 0.45 -8.46
N THR A 64 10.46 -0.12 -8.24
CA THR A 64 10.66 -1.58 -8.22
C THR A 64 9.85 -2.21 -7.08
N SER A 65 9.93 -1.66 -5.87
CA SER A 65 9.19 -2.13 -4.71
C SER A 65 7.68 -2.03 -4.91
N LEU A 66 7.16 -0.94 -5.48
CA LEU A 66 5.75 -0.79 -5.83
C LEU A 66 5.31 -1.90 -6.78
N ARG A 67 6.05 -2.12 -7.86
CA ARG A 67 5.78 -3.19 -8.84
C ARG A 67 5.80 -4.58 -8.20
N LEU A 68 6.72 -4.85 -7.27
CA LEU A 68 6.85 -6.15 -6.62
C LEU A 68 5.89 -6.36 -5.44
N SER A 69 5.25 -5.29 -4.95
CA SER A 69 4.40 -5.33 -3.75
C SER A 69 3.00 -5.92 -3.99
N GLY A 70 2.51 -5.92 -5.22
CA GLY A 70 1.13 -6.30 -5.53
C GLY A 70 0.08 -5.27 -5.09
N LEU A 71 0.49 -4.06 -4.67
CA LEU A 71 -0.43 -2.98 -4.32
C LEU A 71 -1.16 -2.46 -5.58
N PRO A 72 -2.49 -2.25 -5.52
CA PRO A 72 -3.23 -1.57 -6.57
C PRO A 72 -2.71 -0.15 -6.81
N THR A 73 -2.71 0.29 -8.08
CA THR A 73 -2.27 1.63 -8.46
C THR A 73 -3.30 2.72 -8.08
N GLY A 74 -2.85 3.97 -7.97
CA GLY A 74 -3.72 5.14 -7.78
C GLY A 74 -4.27 5.36 -6.36
N LYS A 75 -4.08 4.43 -5.43
CA LYS A 75 -4.54 4.55 -4.04
C LYS A 75 -3.44 5.15 -3.15
N THR A 76 -3.44 6.47 -2.99
CA THR A 76 -2.52 7.19 -2.10
C THR A 76 -3.27 7.97 -1.02
N LEU A 77 -2.58 8.39 0.05
CA LEU A 77 -3.22 9.18 1.11
C LEU A 77 -3.66 10.55 0.58
N GLU A 78 -2.90 11.10 -0.36
CA GLU A 78 -3.21 12.38 -1.01
C GLU A 78 -4.48 12.30 -1.86
N ALA A 79 -4.79 11.12 -2.42
CA ALA A 79 -6.00 10.86 -3.18
C ALA A 79 -7.22 10.47 -2.31
N PHE A 80 -7.05 10.35 -0.98
CA PHE A 80 -8.15 9.99 -0.09
C PHE A 80 -8.94 11.24 0.33
N ASP A 81 -10.24 11.26 0.01
CA ASP A 81 -11.14 12.37 0.37
C ASP A 81 -11.61 12.23 1.84
N PHE A 82 -10.83 12.83 2.75
CA PHE A 82 -11.18 12.91 4.17
C PHE A 82 -12.45 13.74 4.42
N GLY A 83 -12.82 14.65 3.51
CA GLY A 83 -14.07 15.41 3.61
C GLY A 83 -15.29 14.52 3.39
N PHE A 84 -15.19 13.51 2.53
CA PHE A 84 -16.24 12.52 2.32
C PHE A 84 -16.38 11.50 3.47
N GLN A 85 -15.28 11.22 4.18
CA GLN A 85 -15.26 10.33 5.36
C GLN A 85 -14.84 11.09 6.64
N PRO A 86 -15.64 12.04 7.15
CA PRO A 86 -15.22 12.94 8.22
C PRO A 86 -15.02 12.25 9.58
N ARG A 87 -15.51 11.01 9.74
CA ARG A 87 -15.34 10.21 10.96
C ARG A 87 -13.98 9.52 11.04
N VAL A 88 -13.21 9.50 9.95
CA VAL A 88 -11.85 8.98 9.98
C VAL A 88 -10.95 9.98 10.68
N ASP A 89 -10.34 9.57 11.79
CA ASP A 89 -9.34 10.36 12.48
C ASP A 89 -8.09 10.53 11.60
N ARG A 90 -7.97 11.70 10.97
CA ARG A 90 -6.82 12.04 10.12
C ARG A 90 -5.51 12.04 10.90
N GLY A 91 -5.51 12.50 12.16
CA GLY A 91 -4.30 12.50 13.00
C GLY A 91 -3.78 11.09 13.23
N LYS A 92 -4.68 10.13 13.45
CA LYS A 92 -4.32 8.71 13.55
C LYS A 92 -3.78 8.15 12.23
N ILE A 93 -4.38 8.48 11.09
CA ILE A 93 -3.88 8.04 9.78
C ILE A 93 -2.50 8.64 9.46
N ASP A 94 -2.29 9.91 9.77
CA ASP A 94 -1.01 10.58 9.58
C ASP A 94 0.08 9.99 10.49
N ALA A 95 -0.25 9.65 11.74
CA ALA A 95 0.64 8.92 12.63
C ALA A 95 1.02 7.55 12.06
N LEU A 96 0.06 6.78 11.55
CA LEU A 96 0.33 5.51 10.86
C LEU A 96 1.20 5.71 9.61
N ALA A 97 1.03 6.80 8.87
CA ALA A 97 1.82 7.10 7.67
C ALA A 97 3.33 7.26 7.95
N THR A 98 3.73 7.56 9.19
CA THR A 98 5.14 7.59 9.63
C THR A 98 5.81 6.21 9.66
N CYS A 99 4.99 5.14 9.59
CA CYS A 99 5.42 3.75 9.68
C CYS A 99 6.12 3.38 10.99
N ALA A 100 5.89 4.13 12.08
CA ALA A 100 6.33 3.76 13.42
C ALA A 100 5.83 2.36 13.82
N TYR A 101 4.55 2.06 13.53
CA TYR A 101 3.94 0.76 13.78
C TYR A 101 4.67 -0.40 13.05
N VAL A 102 5.21 -0.15 11.85
CA VAL A 102 5.99 -1.15 11.09
C VAL A 102 7.31 -1.47 11.80
N ARG A 103 7.97 -0.45 12.36
CA ARG A 103 9.23 -0.62 13.12
C ARG A 103 9.00 -1.35 14.43
N ALA A 104 7.86 -1.11 15.07
CA ALA A 104 7.45 -1.74 16.32
C ALA A 104 6.80 -3.12 16.13
N ALA A 105 6.67 -3.61 14.88
CA ALA A 105 5.97 -4.86 14.54
C ALA A 105 4.51 -4.92 15.04
N GLU A 106 3.84 -3.77 15.07
CA GLU A 106 2.43 -3.64 15.45
C GLU A 106 1.53 -3.81 14.21
N ASN A 107 0.31 -4.28 14.42
CA ASN A 107 -0.67 -4.50 13.36
C ASN A 107 -1.59 -3.28 13.19
N VAL A 108 -2.29 -3.22 12.05
CA VAL A 108 -3.36 -2.25 11.81
C VAL A 108 -4.60 -2.99 11.35
N LEU A 109 -5.75 -2.70 11.95
CA LEU A 109 -7.02 -3.30 11.57
C LEU A 109 -8.00 -2.21 11.16
N PHE A 110 -8.36 -2.18 9.88
CA PHE A 110 -9.43 -1.33 9.35
C PHE A 110 -10.76 -2.08 9.37
N MET A 111 -11.75 -1.52 10.07
CA MET A 111 -13.10 -2.08 10.18
C MET A 111 -14.15 -1.08 9.71
N GLY A 112 -15.24 -1.59 9.13
CA GLY A 112 -16.37 -0.77 8.68
C GLY A 112 -17.11 -1.35 7.48
N PRO A 113 -18.27 -0.78 7.08
CA PRO A 113 -19.09 -1.27 5.98
C PRO A 113 -18.38 -1.21 4.62
N PRO A 114 -18.89 -1.91 3.58
CA PRO A 114 -18.29 -1.87 2.25
C PRO A 114 -18.30 -0.44 1.66
N GLY A 115 -17.27 -0.13 0.87
CA GLY A 115 -17.21 1.13 0.11
C GLY A 115 -16.75 2.37 0.89
N VAL A 116 -16.45 2.28 2.20
CA VAL A 116 -16.00 3.43 3.01
C VAL A 116 -14.52 3.78 2.91
N GLY A 117 -13.73 3.02 2.14
CA GLY A 117 -12.31 3.34 1.88
C GLY A 117 -11.27 2.58 2.72
N LYS A 118 -11.65 1.52 3.45
CA LYS A 118 -10.71 0.64 4.20
C LYS A 118 -9.53 0.16 3.34
N SER A 119 -9.83 -0.45 2.19
CA SER A 119 -8.82 -0.95 1.25
C SER A 119 -7.98 0.18 0.64
N HIS A 120 -8.54 1.38 0.48
CA HIS A 120 -7.78 2.54 0.01
C HIS A 120 -6.72 2.92 1.04
N LEU A 121 -7.11 3.10 2.30
CA LEU A 121 -6.18 3.48 3.37
C LEU A 121 -5.12 2.39 3.61
N ALA A 122 -5.50 1.11 3.59
CA ALA A 122 -4.56 0.00 3.70
C ALA A 122 -3.48 0.04 2.60
N VAL A 123 -3.89 0.24 1.34
CA VAL A 123 -2.98 0.35 0.22
C VAL A 123 -2.13 1.61 0.30
N ALA A 124 -2.73 2.74 0.67
CA ALA A 124 -2.04 4.02 0.81
C ALA A 124 -0.96 3.99 1.90
N LEU A 125 -1.23 3.34 3.03
CA LEU A 125 -0.22 3.08 4.06
C LEU A 125 0.87 2.13 3.56
N GLY A 126 0.53 1.12 2.75
CA GLY A 126 1.51 0.29 2.04
C GLY A 126 2.44 1.10 1.13
N VAL A 127 1.89 2.05 0.36
CA VAL A 127 2.68 2.96 -0.47
C VAL A 127 3.60 3.84 0.39
N LYS A 128 3.11 4.37 1.51
CA LYS A 128 3.94 5.14 2.46
C LYS A 128 5.05 4.29 3.07
N ALA A 129 4.77 3.03 3.40
CA ALA A 129 5.78 2.09 3.90
C ALA A 129 6.89 1.82 2.87
N ILE A 130 6.54 1.63 1.59
CA ILE A 130 7.54 1.50 0.52
C ILE A 130 8.41 2.75 0.39
N LYS A 131 7.80 3.94 0.41
CA LYS A 131 8.54 5.21 0.36
C LYS A 131 9.50 5.34 1.56
N ASN A 132 9.09 4.89 2.74
CA ASN A 132 9.92 4.80 3.94
C ASN A 132 10.97 3.66 3.93
N GLY A 133 11.01 2.85 2.86
CA GLY A 133 12.01 1.81 2.64
C GLY A 133 11.67 0.43 3.20
N PHE A 134 10.43 0.20 3.58
CA PHE A 134 9.97 -1.12 4.00
C PHE A 134 9.58 -1.99 2.80
N SER A 135 9.85 -3.29 2.90
CA SER A 135 9.29 -4.28 1.99
C SER A 135 7.81 -4.49 2.31
N VAL A 136 6.96 -4.44 1.28
CA VAL A 136 5.51 -4.56 1.42
C VAL A 136 5.00 -5.63 0.47
N GLN A 137 3.99 -6.38 0.91
CA GLN A 137 3.21 -7.28 0.07
C GLN A 137 1.74 -7.11 0.32
N HIS A 138 0.94 -7.18 -0.73
CA HIS A 138 -0.52 -7.07 -0.68
C HIS A 138 -1.16 -8.30 -1.28
N TYR A 139 -2.16 -8.84 -0.59
CA TYR A 139 -3.00 -9.92 -1.06
C TYR A 139 -4.45 -9.67 -0.65
N VAL A 140 -5.39 -10.06 -1.50
CA VAL A 140 -6.76 -10.37 -1.05
C VAL A 140 -6.69 -11.70 -0.27
N LEU A 141 -7.46 -11.84 0.80
CA LEU A 141 -7.40 -13.03 1.66
C LEU A 141 -7.55 -14.34 0.88
N ASP A 142 -8.43 -14.38 -0.12
CA ASP A 142 -8.69 -15.57 -0.93
C ASP A 142 -7.48 -16.00 -1.75
N ASP A 143 -6.83 -15.05 -2.43
CA ASP A 143 -5.60 -15.30 -3.20
C ASP A 143 -4.47 -15.76 -2.27
N LEU A 144 -4.38 -15.17 -1.08
CA LEU A 144 -3.41 -15.57 -0.07
C LEU A 144 -3.65 -17.00 0.40
N MET A 145 -4.90 -17.40 0.60
CA MET A 145 -5.23 -18.79 1.00
C MET A 145 -4.83 -19.78 -0.10
N HIS A 146 -5.07 -19.45 -1.38
CA HIS A 146 -4.63 -20.28 -2.50
C HIS A 146 -3.11 -20.49 -2.48
N MET A 147 -2.35 -19.40 -2.28
CA MET A 147 -0.89 -19.45 -2.15
C MET A 147 -0.44 -20.29 -0.94
N LEU A 148 -1.04 -20.09 0.24
CA LEU A 148 -0.69 -20.84 1.45
C LEU A 148 -0.98 -22.34 1.31
N ARG A 149 -2.08 -22.72 0.63
CA ARG A 149 -2.38 -24.13 0.35
C ARG A 149 -1.33 -24.75 -0.56
N GLY A 150 -0.94 -24.06 -1.64
CA GLY A 150 0.13 -24.52 -2.53
C GLY A 150 1.47 -24.71 -1.80
N ASP A 151 1.72 -23.89 -0.76
CA ASP A 151 2.92 -23.95 0.05
C ASP A 151 2.82 -24.83 1.30
N ALA A 152 1.71 -25.56 1.50
CA ALA A 152 1.45 -26.31 2.74
C ALA A 152 2.50 -27.40 3.04
N ALA A 153 3.03 -28.04 2.00
CA ALA A 153 4.06 -29.08 2.08
C ALA A 153 5.49 -28.53 2.08
N VAL A 154 5.67 -27.20 1.92
CA VAL A 154 7.00 -26.58 1.86
C VAL A 154 7.65 -26.61 3.25
N PRO A 155 8.91 -27.08 3.37
CA PRO A 155 9.60 -27.11 4.65
C PRO A 155 9.73 -25.71 5.29
N PRO A 156 9.63 -25.57 6.63
CA PRO A 156 9.64 -24.27 7.30
C PRO A 156 10.85 -23.37 6.95
N ARG A 157 12.02 -23.96 6.72
CA ARG A 157 13.23 -23.22 6.32
C ARG A 157 13.07 -22.50 4.98
N ARG A 158 12.40 -23.12 4.00
CA ARG A 158 12.15 -22.52 2.68
C ARG A 158 10.96 -21.57 2.71
N LEU A 159 10.00 -21.82 3.61
CA LEU A 159 8.83 -20.96 3.80
C LEU A 159 9.22 -19.55 4.25
N LYS A 160 10.27 -19.41 5.07
CA LYS A 160 10.79 -18.09 5.53
C LYS A 160 11.18 -17.15 4.38
N ALA A 161 11.52 -17.65 3.20
CA ALA A 161 11.87 -16.83 2.04
C ALA A 161 10.64 -16.34 1.25
N LYS A 162 9.44 -16.83 1.58
CA LYS A 162 8.21 -16.43 0.90
C LYS A 162 7.85 -14.99 1.24
N ARG A 163 7.40 -14.25 0.23
CA ARG A 163 7.16 -12.81 0.31
C ARG A 163 6.15 -12.43 1.40
N TYR A 164 5.08 -13.21 1.54
CA TYR A 164 4.07 -13.00 2.58
C TYR A 164 4.61 -13.22 4.02
N LEU A 165 5.75 -13.88 4.18
CA LEU A 165 6.41 -14.06 5.49
C LEU A 165 7.58 -13.11 5.73
N ASN A 166 8.37 -12.81 4.70
CA ASN A 166 9.60 -12.01 4.88
C ASN A 166 9.41 -10.49 4.68
N ALA A 167 8.27 -10.05 4.13
CA ALA A 167 8.00 -8.63 4.00
C ALA A 167 7.82 -7.99 5.37
N ALA A 168 8.35 -6.78 5.55
CA ALA A 168 8.19 -6.01 6.78
C ALA A 168 6.71 -5.68 7.04
N LEU A 169 5.94 -5.40 5.98
CA LEU A 169 4.51 -5.17 6.03
C LEU A 169 3.75 -6.12 5.10
N LEU A 170 2.76 -6.81 5.64
CA LEU A 170 1.81 -7.61 4.88
C LEU A 170 0.43 -6.96 4.93
N VAL A 171 -0.15 -6.61 3.79
CA VAL A 171 -1.52 -6.11 3.67
C VAL A 171 -2.41 -7.27 3.23
N ILE A 172 -3.43 -7.57 4.01
CA ILE A 172 -4.43 -8.59 3.74
C ILE A 172 -5.80 -7.90 3.64
N ASP A 173 -6.32 -7.82 2.43
CA ASP A 173 -7.57 -7.15 2.12
C ASP A 173 -8.75 -8.15 2.13
N GLU A 174 -9.96 -7.64 2.39
CA GLU A 174 -11.24 -8.35 2.30
C GLU A 174 -11.42 -9.54 3.27
N VAL A 175 -10.92 -9.41 4.49
CA VAL A 175 -11.13 -10.44 5.54
C VAL A 175 -12.60 -10.47 5.96
N GLY A 176 -13.21 -11.66 5.85
CA GLY A 176 -14.60 -11.90 6.26
C GLY A 176 -15.63 -11.79 5.14
N PHE A 177 -15.20 -11.63 3.88
CA PHE A 177 -16.10 -11.70 2.72
C PHE A 177 -16.64 -13.13 2.49
N ARG A 178 -15.78 -14.14 2.63
CA ARG A 178 -16.18 -15.55 2.68
C ARG A 178 -15.64 -16.23 3.94
N PRO A 179 -16.32 -17.29 4.44
CA PRO A 179 -15.75 -18.14 5.46
C PRO A 179 -14.58 -18.95 4.90
N LEU A 180 -13.57 -19.16 5.74
CA LEU A 180 -12.45 -20.05 5.50
C LEU A 180 -12.83 -21.47 5.94
N ASP A 181 -12.32 -22.47 5.23
CA ASP A 181 -12.38 -23.83 5.73
C ASP A 181 -11.38 -24.07 6.88
N ARG A 182 -11.47 -25.22 7.54
CA ARG A 182 -10.60 -25.54 8.67
C ARG A 182 -9.11 -25.58 8.29
N VAL A 183 -8.79 -26.01 7.06
CA VAL A 183 -7.40 -26.08 6.59
C VAL A 183 -6.85 -24.66 6.36
N GLU A 184 -7.61 -23.79 5.73
CA GLU A 184 -7.31 -22.37 5.53
C GLU A 184 -7.14 -21.63 6.84
N ALA A 185 -8.05 -21.83 7.80
CA ALA A 185 -7.95 -21.22 9.11
C ALA A 185 -6.64 -21.62 9.83
N ASN A 186 -6.25 -22.90 9.75
CA ASN A 186 -4.97 -23.38 10.29
C ASN A 186 -3.76 -22.78 9.56
N LEU A 187 -3.82 -22.65 8.23
CA LEU A 187 -2.75 -22.02 7.46
C LEU A 187 -2.62 -20.53 7.77
N PHE A 188 -3.74 -19.83 7.93
CA PHE A 188 -3.76 -18.43 8.36
C PHE A 188 -3.20 -18.27 9.77
N PHE A 189 -3.55 -19.15 10.71
CA PHE A 189 -2.96 -19.17 12.04
C PHE A 189 -1.44 -19.35 12.01
N ARG A 190 -0.92 -20.26 11.15
CA ARG A 190 0.52 -20.44 10.95
C ARG A 190 1.20 -19.16 10.42
N LEU A 191 0.56 -18.48 9.48
CA LEU A 191 1.04 -17.20 8.94
C LEU A 191 1.11 -16.14 10.04
N VAL A 192 0.00 -15.91 10.77
CA VAL A 192 -0.08 -14.94 11.87
C VAL A 192 0.96 -15.25 12.93
N SER A 193 1.07 -16.51 13.35
CA SER A 193 2.06 -16.95 14.36
C SER A 193 3.50 -16.75 13.91
N ALA A 194 3.80 -16.92 12.61
CA ALA A 194 5.14 -16.71 12.10
C ALA A 194 5.54 -15.23 12.02
N ARG A 195 4.55 -14.33 11.88
CA ARG A 195 4.74 -12.87 11.79
C ARG A 195 4.61 -12.14 13.12
N TYR A 196 3.99 -12.76 14.12
CA TYR A 196 3.83 -12.21 15.47
C TYR A 196 5.17 -11.69 16.03
N GLU A 197 5.18 -10.41 16.44
CA GLU A 197 6.36 -9.65 16.93
C GLU A 197 7.56 -9.59 15.96
N LYS A 198 7.36 -9.93 14.69
CA LYS A 198 8.43 -9.99 13.67
C LYS A 198 8.12 -9.19 12.41
N GLY A 199 6.85 -8.97 12.10
CA GLY A 199 6.44 -8.19 10.95
C GLY A 199 4.97 -7.81 11.03
N SER A 200 4.69 -6.57 10.70
CA SER A 200 3.35 -5.99 10.79
C SER A 200 2.39 -6.56 9.76
N ILE A 201 1.11 -6.60 10.12
CA ILE A 201 0.01 -6.96 9.25
C ILE A 201 -1.01 -5.81 9.24
N ILE A 202 -1.40 -5.34 8.06
CA ILE A 202 -2.62 -4.55 7.87
C ILE A 202 -3.74 -5.48 7.44
N LEU A 203 -4.88 -5.40 8.10
CA LEU A 203 -6.09 -6.15 7.78
C LEU A 203 -7.22 -5.18 7.45
N THR A 204 -8.03 -5.52 6.47
CA THR A 204 -9.34 -4.88 6.28
C THR A 204 -10.44 -5.91 6.51
N SER A 205 -11.49 -5.52 7.24
CA SER A 205 -12.67 -6.37 7.45
C SER A 205 -13.95 -5.56 7.44
N ASN A 206 -15.02 -6.17 6.94
CA ASN A 206 -16.38 -5.68 7.05
C ASN A 206 -17.15 -6.29 8.25
N LYS A 207 -16.56 -7.26 8.97
CA LYS A 207 -17.15 -7.88 10.16
C LYS A 207 -16.50 -7.33 11.42
N HIS A 208 -17.26 -7.28 12.52
CA HIS A 208 -16.68 -6.99 13.82
C HIS A 208 -15.87 -8.19 14.33
N VAL A 209 -14.84 -7.93 15.13
CA VAL A 209 -13.97 -8.98 15.71
C VAL A 209 -14.76 -10.10 16.40
N ARG A 210 -15.87 -9.77 17.06
CA ARG A 210 -16.75 -10.75 17.71
C ARG A 210 -17.36 -11.77 16.74
N ASP A 211 -17.49 -11.42 15.46
CA ASP A 211 -18.09 -12.26 14.41
C ASP A 211 -16.99 -13.04 13.63
N TRP A 212 -15.72 -12.92 14.04
CA TRP A 212 -14.61 -13.63 13.39
C TRP A 212 -14.66 -15.16 13.55
N PRO A 213 -15.28 -15.77 14.59
CA PRO A 213 -15.44 -17.22 14.62
C PRO A 213 -16.15 -17.78 13.37
N GLU A 214 -17.12 -17.04 12.82
CA GLU A 214 -17.80 -17.41 11.57
C GLU A 214 -16.86 -17.40 10.35
N ILE A 215 -15.81 -16.57 10.40
CA ILE A 215 -14.81 -16.48 9.34
C ILE A 215 -13.86 -17.68 9.39
N PHE A 216 -13.49 -18.16 10.58
CA PHE A 216 -12.51 -19.24 10.78
C PHE A 216 -13.18 -20.58 11.07
N ALA A 217 -14.06 -21.03 10.18
CA ALA A 217 -14.72 -22.33 10.22
C ALA A 217 -15.55 -22.62 11.50
N GLY A 218 -15.98 -21.60 12.24
CA GLY A 218 -16.70 -21.77 13.51
C GLY A 218 -15.83 -22.31 14.66
N ASP A 219 -14.50 -22.35 14.50
CA ASP A 219 -13.57 -22.84 15.51
C ASP A 219 -13.20 -21.69 16.46
N GLU A 220 -13.93 -21.59 17.58
CA GLU A 220 -13.72 -20.52 18.58
C GLU A 220 -12.31 -20.56 19.19
N ILE A 221 -11.74 -21.75 19.39
CA ILE A 221 -10.42 -21.92 20.00
C ILE A 221 -9.35 -21.39 19.04
N LEU A 222 -9.40 -21.81 17.78
CA LEU A 222 -8.47 -21.36 16.75
C LEU A 222 -8.62 -19.85 16.50
N THR A 223 -9.86 -19.35 16.45
CA THR A 223 -10.14 -17.92 16.28
C THR A 223 -9.54 -17.11 17.42
N THR A 224 -9.74 -17.53 18.66
CA THR A 224 -9.18 -16.87 19.84
C THR A 224 -7.66 -16.83 19.77
N ALA A 225 -7.01 -17.93 19.37
CA ALA A 225 -5.56 -17.98 19.22
C ALA A 225 -5.02 -17.07 18.10
N ILE A 226 -5.78 -16.91 17.00
CA ILE A 226 -5.47 -15.97 15.91
C ILE A 226 -5.61 -14.52 16.41
N LEU A 227 -6.74 -14.21 17.04
CA LEU A 227 -7.07 -12.87 17.53
C LEU A 227 -6.13 -12.41 18.62
N ASP A 228 -5.75 -13.29 19.55
CA ASP A 228 -4.75 -13.03 20.59
C ASP A 228 -3.46 -12.46 19.98
N ARG A 229 -2.92 -13.11 18.94
CA ARG A 229 -1.69 -12.66 18.27
C ARG A 229 -1.89 -11.43 17.39
N LEU A 230 -3.04 -11.32 16.70
CA LEU A 230 -3.30 -10.19 15.81
C LEU A 230 -3.60 -8.90 16.59
N LEU A 231 -4.29 -9.01 17.72
CA LEU A 231 -4.84 -7.88 18.47
C LEU A 231 -4.04 -7.52 19.73
N HIS A 232 -2.99 -8.25 20.08
CA HIS A 232 -2.12 -7.88 21.20
C HIS A 232 -1.47 -6.50 21.00
N HIS A 233 -0.90 -6.26 19.82
CA HIS A 233 -0.33 -4.97 19.44
C HIS A 233 -0.98 -4.49 18.14
N VAL A 234 -2.08 -3.74 18.24
CA VAL A 234 -2.87 -3.33 17.07
C VAL A 234 -3.40 -1.91 17.16
N HIS A 235 -3.35 -1.22 16.02
CA HIS A 235 -4.06 0.02 15.78
C HIS A 235 -5.39 -0.26 15.09
N ILE A 236 -6.48 -0.17 15.84
CA ILE A 236 -7.82 -0.35 15.28
C ILE A 236 -8.34 0.97 14.71
N VAL A 237 -8.73 0.99 13.44
CA VAL A 237 -9.34 2.14 12.76
C VAL A 237 -10.74 1.74 12.30
N HIS A 238 -11.74 2.31 12.96
CA HIS A 238 -13.13 2.21 12.52
C HIS A 238 -13.42 3.30 11.49
N ILE A 239 -14.03 2.90 10.38
CA ILE A 239 -14.45 3.80 9.32
C ILE A 239 -15.94 3.63 9.12
N ASP A 240 -16.69 4.62 9.59
CA ASP A 240 -18.13 4.68 9.43
C ASP A 240 -18.51 5.82 8.50
N GLY A 241 -19.39 5.55 7.53
CA GLY A 241 -19.84 6.56 6.59
C GLY A 241 -20.57 5.97 5.40
N ARG A 242 -20.93 6.86 4.46
CA ARG A 242 -21.56 6.45 3.20
C ARG A 242 -20.55 5.73 2.31
N SER A 243 -21.03 4.81 1.48
CA SER A 243 -20.20 4.14 0.49
C SER A 243 -19.74 5.15 -0.57
N TYR A 244 -18.43 5.29 -0.73
CA TYR A 244 -17.83 6.13 -1.78
C TYR A 244 -18.22 5.63 -3.18
N ARG A 245 -18.38 4.31 -3.34
CA ARG A 245 -18.79 3.68 -4.60
C ARG A 245 -20.21 4.05 -5.04
N LEU A 246 -21.06 4.45 -4.09
CA LEU A 246 -22.45 4.83 -4.36
C LEU A 246 -22.65 6.34 -4.53
N ARG A 247 -21.59 7.15 -4.32
CA ARG A 247 -21.65 8.62 -4.42
C ARG A 247 -22.19 9.10 -5.78
N ASP A 248 -21.74 8.48 -6.86
CA ASP A 248 -22.13 8.86 -8.22
C ASP A 248 -23.50 8.27 -8.61
N ILE A 249 -23.92 7.20 -7.94
CA ILE A 249 -25.20 6.53 -8.17
C ILE A 249 -26.35 7.29 -7.48
N ASP A 250 -26.12 7.87 -6.31
CA ASP A 250 -27.12 8.72 -5.62
C ASP A 250 -27.56 9.90 -6.49
N GLY A 251 -26.66 10.48 -7.30
CA GLY A 251 -27.01 11.53 -8.27
C GLY A 251 -27.85 11.03 -9.45
N LEU A 252 -27.69 9.76 -9.84
CA LEU A 252 -28.49 9.10 -10.88
C LEU A 252 -29.87 8.66 -10.36
N LEU A 253 -29.97 8.27 -9.09
CA LEU A 253 -31.22 7.85 -8.45
C LEU A 253 -32.11 9.03 -8.00
N GLN A 254 -31.57 10.25 -7.95
CA GLN A 254 -32.28 11.47 -7.54
C GLN A 254 -32.86 12.30 -8.70
N GLN A 255 -32.92 11.78 -9.94
CA GLN A 255 -33.71 12.47 -10.97
C GLN A 255 -35.21 12.38 -10.61
N PRO A 256 -35.90 13.51 -10.35
CA PRO A 256 -37.34 13.48 -10.19
C PRO A 256 -37.95 13.10 -11.54
N ALA A 257 -38.86 12.13 -11.52
CA ALA A 257 -39.80 11.93 -12.61
C ALA A 257 -40.72 13.16 -12.71
N SER A 258 -40.30 14.18 -13.45
CA SER A 258 -41.18 15.30 -13.83
C SER A 258 -40.98 15.64 -15.29
N ASP A 259 -41.90 15.13 -16.13
CA ASP A 259 -42.77 15.96 -16.97
C ASP A 259 -43.41 15.11 -18.08
N SER A 260 -44.47 14.39 -17.73
CA SER A 260 -45.53 14.05 -18.68
C SER A 260 -46.66 15.06 -18.49
N GLN A 261 -46.59 16.09 -19.31
CA GLN A 261 -47.39 17.30 -19.33
C GLN A 261 -48.89 17.05 -19.25
N ALA A 262 -49.51 17.74 -18.30
CA ALA A 262 -50.81 18.36 -18.53
C ALA A 262 -50.70 19.31 -19.74
N LYS A 263 -51.30 18.95 -20.88
CA LYS A 263 -51.69 19.87 -21.96
C LYS A 263 -52.70 19.21 -22.90
N GLY A 264 -53.88 19.82 -23.01
CA GLY A 264 -54.98 19.47 -23.92
C GLY A 264 -56.26 19.22 -23.11
N GLY A 265 -57.07 20.21 -22.77
CA GLY A 265 -57.51 21.34 -23.58
C GLY A 265 -59.01 21.18 -23.78
N MET A 266 -59.81 21.97 -23.06
CA MET A 266 -61.23 22.17 -23.33
C MET A 266 -61.41 22.66 -24.78
N THR A 267 -62.23 21.97 -25.57
CA THR A 267 -63.07 22.61 -26.61
C THR A 267 -64.39 21.87 -26.75
N ASN A 268 -65.43 22.67 -26.96
CA ASN A 268 -66.86 22.44 -26.85
C ASN A 268 -67.49 22.25 -28.25
N THR A 269 -68.38 21.26 -28.44
CA THR A 269 -69.49 21.11 -29.45
C THR A 269 -69.91 19.63 -29.45
N ALA A 270 -71.17 19.20 -29.40
CA ALA A 270 -72.47 19.81 -29.67
C ALA A 270 -73.54 19.30 -28.68
#